data_AF-A0A951LWF9-F1
#
_entry.id   AF-A0A951LWF9-F1
#
_cell.length_a   1.000
_cell.length_b   1.000
_cell.length_c   1.000
_cell.angle_alpha   90.00
_cell.angle_beta   90.00
_cell.angle_gamma   90.00
#
_symmetry.space_group_name_H-M   'P 1'
#
loop_
_entity.id
_entity.type
_entity.pdbx_description
1 polymer ?
#
loop_
_entity_poly.entity_id
_entity_poly.type
_entity_poly.pdbx_seq_one_letter_code
_entity_poly.pdbx_strand_id
1 'polypeptide(L)' 'GGMQTTTVTSSTINVGTLNLDFYDVATKKQVWRGEATKTLKNEKKPEKVQKNLDKAMAKLLKNYPPPAKK' A
#
# COMPACT_ATOMS: atom_id res chain seq x y z
N GLY A 1 -46.08 -7.36 14.54
CA GLY A 1 -45.06 -6.59 13.79
C GLY A 1 -43.71 -6.91 14.38
N GLY A 2 -42.79 -7.47 13.58
CA GLY A 2 -41.44 -7.81 14.03
C GLY A 2 -40.45 -6.89 13.34
N MET A 3 -39.70 -6.10 14.11
CA MET A 3 -38.66 -5.22 13.58
C MET A 3 -37.40 -6.06 13.36
N GLN A 4 -37.09 -6.33 12.10
CA GLN A 4 -35.82 -6.94 11.71
C GLN A 4 -34.76 -5.85 11.70
N THR A 5 -33.71 -6.00 12.52
CA THR A 5 -32.56 -5.10 12.53
C THR A 5 -31.56 -5.55 11.47
N THR A 6 -31.36 -4.75 10.44
CA THR A 6 -30.31 -4.97 9.44
C THR A 6 -29.01 -4.32 9.92
N THR A 7 -28.01 -5.13 10.23
CA THR A 7 -26.65 -4.64 10.54
C THR A 7 -25.90 -4.36 9.24
N VAL A 8 -25.60 -3.10 8.95
CA VAL A 8 -24.77 -2.71 7.81
C VAL A 8 -23.32 -2.59 8.26
N THR A 9 -22.45 -3.50 7.81
CA THR A 9 -21.00 -3.40 8.03
C THR A 9 -20.36 -2.59 6.91
N SER A 10 -19.86 -1.40 7.23
CA SER A 10 -19.09 -0.59 6.28
C SER A 10 -17.62 -1.00 6.35
N SER A 11 -17.03 -1.44 5.23
CA SER A 11 -15.60 -1.67 5.12
C SER A 11 -14.94 -0.56 4.32
N THR A 12 -14.02 0.18 4.94
CA THR A 12 -13.22 1.19 4.22
C THR A 12 -12.20 0.48 3.35
N ILE A 13 -12.52 0.32 2.05
CA ILE A 13 -11.52 -0.13 1.07
C ILE A 13 -10.60 1.06 0.80
N ASN A 14 -9.36 0.98 1.28
CA ASN A 14 -8.34 1.96 0.96
C ASN A 14 -7.92 1.81 -0.51
N VAL A 15 -8.64 2.50 -1.41
CA VAL A 15 -8.27 2.59 -2.83
C VAL A 15 -7.02 3.47 -2.96
N GLY A 16 -6.02 3.00 -3.71
CA GLY A 16 -4.76 3.73 -3.95
C GLY A 16 -3.61 3.39 -3.02
N THR A 17 -3.61 2.21 -2.41
CA THR A 17 -2.44 1.64 -1.71
C THR A 17 -1.55 0.92 -2.71
N LEU A 18 -0.25 1.23 -2.69
CA LEU A 18 0.76 0.53 -3.48
C LEU A 18 1.57 -0.39 -2.56
N ASN A 19 1.55 -1.68 -2.85
CA ASN A 19 2.34 -2.69 -2.15
C ASN A 19 3.56 -3.04 -3.00
N LEU A 20 4.74 -3.08 -2.38
CA LEU A 20 6.00 -3.49 -3.01
C LEU A 20 6.58 -4.66 -2.23
N ASP A 21 6.65 -5.81 -2.91
CA ASP A 21 7.14 -7.07 -2.35
C ASP A 21 8.43 -7.47 -3.06
N PHE A 22 9.51 -7.64 -2.31
CA PHE A 22 10.76 -8.18 -2.82
C PHE A 22 10.86 -9.66 -2.46
N TYR A 23 11.15 -10.48 -3.47
CA TYR A 23 11.35 -11.91 -3.34
C TYR A 23 12.77 -12.27 -3.73
N ASP A 24 13.36 -13.19 -2.98
CA ASP A 24 14.55 -13.93 -3.41
C ASP A 24 14.08 -15.05 -4.35
N VAL A 25 14.50 -14.96 -5.62
CA VAL A 25 14.12 -15.90 -6.67
C VAL A 25 14.70 -17.29 -6.43
N ALA A 26 15.88 -17.40 -5.83
CA ALA A 26 16.54 -18.68 -5.59
C ALA A 26 15.83 -19.48 -4.50
N THR A 27 15.40 -18.80 -3.43
CA THR A 27 14.73 -19.45 -2.30
C THR A 27 13.20 -19.39 -2.39
N LYS A 28 12.64 -18.63 -3.35
CA LYS A 28 11.22 -18.30 -3.49
C LYS A 28 10.62 -17.69 -2.21
N LYS A 29 11.45 -17.02 -1.40
CA LYS A 29 11.03 -16.41 -0.13
C LYS A 29 10.87 -14.91 -0.29
N GLN A 30 9.85 -14.37 0.36
CA GLN A 30 9.68 -12.92 0.49
C GLN A 30 10.75 -12.38 1.45
N VAL A 31 11.65 -11.53 0.95
CA VAL A 31 12.72 -10.92 1.75
C VAL A 31 12.29 -9.59 2.36
N TRP A 32 11.31 -8.93 1.75
CA TRP A 32 10.79 -7.67 2.25
C TRP A 32 9.41 -7.35 1.67
N ARG A 33 8.61 -6.62 2.44
CA ARG A 33 7.35 -6.01 2.02
C ARG A 33 7.28 -4.60 2.57
N GLY A 34 6.93 -3.65 1.72
CA GLY A 34 6.56 -2.30 2.09
C GLY A 34 5.19 -1.94 1.54
N GLU A 35 4.42 -1.19 2.31
CA GLU A 35 3.13 -0.63 1.87
C GLU A 35 3.17 0.90 1.85
N ALA A 36 2.73 1.50 0.74
CA ALA A 36 2.57 2.95 0.59
C ALA A 36 1.08 3.29 0.38
N THR A 37 0.40 3.70 1.44
CA THR A 37 -1.06 3.97 1.47
C THR A 37 -1.45 5.34 0.90
N LYS A 38 -0.48 6.15 0.46
CA LYS A 38 -0.74 7.56 0.13
C LYS A 38 -1.05 7.75 -1.36
N THR A 39 -2.31 8.08 -1.62
CA THR A 39 -2.72 9.12 -2.59
C THR A 39 -2.54 8.83 -4.09
N LEU A 40 -3.29 7.87 -4.62
CA LEU A 40 -3.91 8.05 -5.95
C LEU A 40 -5.30 8.69 -5.82
N LYS A 41 -5.49 9.59 -4.86
CA LYS A 41 -6.77 10.31 -4.71
C LYS A 41 -6.90 11.32 -5.86
N ASN A 42 -7.60 10.94 -6.91
CA ASN A 42 -8.26 11.82 -7.88
C ASN A 42 -7.39 12.98 -8.43
N GLU A 43 -6.08 12.79 -8.59
CA GLU A 43 -5.25 13.81 -9.23
C GLU A 43 -5.40 13.73 -10.75
N LYS A 44 -6.06 14.74 -11.32
CA LYS A 44 -6.33 14.83 -12.77
C LYS A 44 -5.09 15.10 -13.63
N LYS A 45 -3.95 15.43 -13.01
CA LYS A 45 -2.71 15.83 -13.70
C LYS A 45 -1.64 14.74 -13.57
N PRO A 46 -1.19 14.12 -14.68
CA PRO A 46 -0.18 13.05 -14.66
C PRO A 46 1.12 13.41 -13.94
N GLU A 47 1.59 14.66 -14.07
CA GLU A 47 2.82 15.14 -13.44
C GLU A 47 2.76 15.12 -11.91
N LYS A 48 1.60 15.45 -11.33
CA LYS A 48 1.43 15.45 -9.87
C LYS A 48 1.33 14.02 -9.34
N VAL A 49 0.68 13.14 -10.10
CA VAL A 49 0.61 11.70 -9.80
C VAL A 49 2.02 11.11 -9.76
N GLN A 50 2.84 11.36 -10.78
CA GLN A 50 4.22 10.87 -10.82
C GLN A 50 5.02 11.38 -9.61
N LYS A 51 4.96 12.68 -9.32
CA LYS A 51 5.67 13.27 -8.17
C LYS A 51 5.22 12.69 -6.82
N ASN A 52 3.94 12.36 -6.69
CA ASN A 52 3.40 11.72 -5.49
C ASN A 52 3.83 10.27 -5.37
N LEU A 53 3.85 9.52 -6.48
CA LEU A 53 4.39 8.17 -6.55
C LEU A 53 5.88 8.16 -6.20
N ASP A 54 6.68 9.05 -6.77
CA ASP A 54 8.12 9.14 -6.48
C ASP A 54 8.38 9.41 -4.99
N LYS A 55 7.63 10.33 -4.39
CA LYS A 55 7.71 10.61 -2.95
C LYS A 55 7.25 9.43 -2.10
N ALA A 56 6.22 8.70 -2.54
CA ALA A 56 5.72 7.53 -1.85
C ALA A 56 6.77 6.42 -1.89
N MET A 57 7.35 6.13 -3.05
CA MET A 57 8.42 5.15 -3.23
C MET A 57 9.68 5.53 -2.46
N ALA A 58 10.10 6.80 -2.50
CA ALA A 58 11.25 7.26 -1.72
C ALA A 58 11.05 7.09 -0.21
N LYS A 59 9.84 7.32 0.31
CA LYS A 59 9.52 7.06 1.72
C LYS A 59 9.47 5.57 2.03
N LEU A 60 8.89 4.78 1.14
CA LEU A 60 8.74 3.35 1.27
C LEU A 60 10.11 2.65 1.35
N LEU A 61 11.01 3.04 0.45
CA LEU A 61 12.35 2.48 0.32
C LEU A 61 13.36 3.09 1.29
N LYS A 62 13.04 4.16 2.02
CA LYS A 62 13.96 4.79 2.98
C LYS A 62 14.48 3.80 4.03
N ASN A 63 13.65 2.83 4.41
CA ASN A 63 13.97 1.81 5.40
C ASN A 63 14.33 0.45 4.76
N TYR A 64 14.54 0.42 3.44
CA TYR A 64 14.98 -0.75 2.69
C TYR A 64 16.47 -0.63 2.34
N PRO A 65 17.25 -1.72 2.42
CA PRO A 65 16.88 -3.00 3.03
C PRO A 65 16.77 -2.87 4.56
N PRO A 66 15.77 -3.51 5.21
CA PRO A 66 15.77 -3.57 6.66
C PRO A 66 17.02 -4.34 7.13
N PRO A 67 17.58 -4.00 8.29
CA PRO A 67 18.64 -4.80 8.87
C PRO A 67 18.18 -6.25 9.01
N ALA A 68 19.02 -7.19 8.59
CA ALA A 68 18.76 -8.62 8.74
C ALA A 68 18.41 -8.89 10.20
N LYS A 69 17.27 -9.54 10.45
CA LYS A 69 16.94 -10.03 11.79
C LYS A 69 18.07 -10.99 12.19
N LYS A 70 18.81 -10.62 13.23
CA LYS A 70 19.83 -11.47 13.84
C LYS A 70 19.19 -12.72 14.43
#